data_AF-A0A1V5F7V5-F1
#
_entry.id   AF-A0A1V5F7V5-F1
#
_cell.length_a   1.000
_cell.length_b   1.000
_cell.length_c   1.000
_cell.angle_alpha   90.00
_cell.angle_beta   90.00
_cell.angle_gamma   90.00
#
_symmetry.space_group_name_H-M   'P 1'
#
loop_
_entity.id
_entity.type
_entity.pdbx_description
1 polymer ?
#
loop_
_entity_poly.entity_id
_entity_poly.type
_entity_poly.pdbx_seq_one_letter_code
_entity_poly.pdbx_strand_id
1 'polypeptide(L)' 'MLVSAFAGRERILAAYAEAIRLGYRFYSYGDAMLLE' A
#
# COMPACT_ATOMS: atom_id res chain seq x y z
N MET A 1 -4.47 2.06 9.35
CA MET A 1 -3.56 2.11 10.51
C MET A 1 -2.82 0.80 10.77
N LEU A 2 -3.44 -0.38 10.68
CA LEU A 2 -2.77 -1.67 10.95
C LEU A 2 -1.51 -1.92 10.09
N VAL A 3 -1.62 -1.82 8.76
CA VAL A 3 -0.47 -2.05 7.87
C VAL A 3 0.66 -1.03 8.10
N SER A 4 0.31 0.22 8.40
CA SER A 4 1.28 1.27 8.77
C SER A 4 1.98 1.01 10.10
N ALA A 5 1.32 0.33 11.05
CA ALA A 5 1.93 -0.08 12.31
C ALA A 5 2.90 -1.26 12.11
N PHE A 6 2.61 -2.14 11.15
CA PHE A 6 3.45 -3.29 10.81
C PHE A 6 4.70 -2.91 9.99
N ALA A 7 4.54 -2.10 8.94
CA ALA A 7 5.60 -1.82 7.97
C ALA A 7 6.10 -0.36 7.97
N GLY A 8 5.68 0.44 8.95
CA GLY A 8 6.02 1.86 9.07
C GLY A 8 5.14 2.75 8.20
N ARG A 9 4.74 3.89 8.76
CA ARG A 9 3.77 4.80 8.11
C ARG A 9 4.33 5.45 6.85
N GLU A 10 5.55 5.98 6.88
CA GLU A 10 6.14 6.69 5.74
C GLU A 10 6.36 5.76 4.55
N ARG A 11 6.87 4.56 4.80
CA ARG A 11 7.08 3.52 3.77
C ARG A 11 5.76 3.14 3.09
N ILE A 12 4.72 2.90 3.87
CA ILE A 12 3.39 2.57 3.33
C ILE A 12 2.81 3.73 2.54
N LEU A 13 2.93 4.98 3.02
CA LEU A 13 2.43 6.14 2.27
C LEU A 13 3.15 6.33 0.93
N ALA A 14 4.47 6.16 0.90
CA ALA A 14 5.24 6.20 -0.35
C ALA A 14 4.82 5.09 -1.33
N ALA A 15 4.62 3.85 -0.82
CA ALA A 15 4.16 2.73 -1.64
C ALA A 15 2.74 2.95 -2.21
N TYR A 16 1.82 3.52 -1.42
CA TYR A 16 0.48 3.88 -1.89
C TYR A 16 0.54 4.96 -2.99
N ALA A 17 1.39 5.97 -2.85
CA ALA A 17 1.55 7.02 -3.86
C ALA A 17 2.04 6.43 -5.20
N GLU A 18 3.00 5.51 -5.15
CA GLU A 18 3.51 4.82 -6.33
C GLU A 18 2.45 3.89 -6.96
N ALA A 19 1.72 3.14 -6.14
CA ALA A 19 0.63 2.28 -6.60
C ALA A 19 -0.47 3.09 -7.30
N ILE A 20 -0.80 4.28 -6.81
CA ILE A 20 -1.72 5.21 -7.48
C ILE A 20 -1.15 5.68 -8.81
N ARG A 21 0.12 6.10 -8.85
CA ARG A 21 0.80 6.55 -10.08
C ARG A 21 0.81 5.47 -11.17
N LEU A 22 0.92 4.22 -10.77
CA LEU A 22 0.91 3.05 -11.65
C LEU A 22 -0.49 2.50 -11.95
N GLY A 23 -1.55 3.05 -11.37
CA GLY A 23 -2.93 2.66 -11.64
C GLY A 23 -3.36 1.32 -11.03
N TYR A 24 -2.81 0.96 -9.87
CA TYR A 24 -3.22 -0.24 -9.13
C TYR A 24 -4.67 -0.12 -8.66
N ARG A 25 -5.35 -1.26 -8.57
CA ARG A 25 -6.73 -1.36 -8.08
C ARG A 25 -6.72 -1.49 -6.56
N PHE A 26 -7.57 -0.72 -5.88
CA PHE A 26 -7.69 -0.72 -4.43
C PHE A 26 -9.02 -1.35 -3.97
N TYR A 27 -9.19 -1.49 -2.65
CA TYR A 27 -10.35 -2.11 -1.99
C TYR A 27 -10.46 -3.64 -2.19
N SER A 28 -11.63 -4.19 -1.92
CA SER A 28 -11.85 -5.63 -1.68
C SER A 28 -11.47 -6.56 -2.84
N TYR A 29 -11.52 -6.07 -4.08
CA TYR A 29 -11.16 -6.83 -5.29
C TYR A 29 -9.97 -6.23 -6.04
N GLY A 30 -9.19 -5.43 -5.31
CA GLY A 30 -7.99 -4.78 -5.82
C GLY A 30 -6.78 -5.71 -5.91
N ASP A 31 -5.64 -5.10 -6.12
CA ASP A 31 -4.35 -5.79 -6.15
C ASP A 31 -3.78 -5.94 -4.74
N ALA A 32 -2.77 -6.80 -4.59
CA ALA A 32 -2.17 -7.13 -3.29
C ALA A 32 -0.77 -6.51 -3.14
N MET A 33 -0.38 -6.30 -1.89
CA MET A 33 0.96 -5.85 -1.50
C MET A 33 1.56 -6.89 -0.57
N LEU A 34 2.72 -7.44 -0.92
CA LEU A 34 3.52 -8.31 -0.06
C LEU A 34 4.50 -7.45 0.75
N LEU A 35 4.58 -7.71 2.05
CA LEU A 35 5.47 -7.03 2.99
C LEU A 35 6.32 -8.09 3.69
N GLU A 36 7.64 -7.87 3.74
CA GLU A 36 8.64 -8.67 4.47
C GLU A 36 9.09 -7.95 5.75
#